data_AF-A0AAD6RW88-F1
#
_entry.id   AF-A0AAD6RW88-F1
#
_cell.length_a   1.000
_cell.length_b   1.000
_cell.length_c   1.000
_cell.angle_alpha   90.00
_cell.angle_beta   90.00
_cell.angle_gamma   90.00
#
_symmetry.space_group_name_H-M   'P 1'
#
loop_
_entity.id
_entity.type
_entity.pdbx_description
1 polymer ?
#
loop_
_entity_poly.entity_id
_entity_poly.type
_entity_poly.pdbx_seq_one_letter_code
_entity_poly.pdbx_strand_id
1 'polypeptide(L)'
;MDVNATQGHFKKHRFFLWMLIHDGYKVGAYWDGIPNHSQRGKCTQCGVHESMEHILTVCTIPGQEEVWDIASEMWRLKTGKDMRPTVAQIMAGGATELGDPGTTRLYKILITESAHLIWRLRNERVIQTPV
;
A
#
# COMPACT_ATOMS: atom_id res chain seq x y z
N MET A 1 31.53 12.59 -0.77
CA MET A 1 30.44 11.65 -0.47
C MET A 1 29.23 12.50 -0.14
N ASP A 2 28.40 12.79 -1.15
CA ASP A 2 27.29 13.72 -1.00
C ASP A 2 26.10 13.03 -0.33
N VAL A 3 25.83 13.46 0.90
CA VAL A 3 24.73 13.03 1.78
C VAL A 3 23.33 13.45 1.28
N ASN A 4 23.22 14.01 0.08
CA ASN A 4 21.97 14.57 -0.46
C ASN A 4 21.18 13.62 -1.39
N ALA A 5 21.69 12.42 -1.68
CA ALA A 5 21.01 11.49 -2.58
C ALA A 5 19.83 10.70 -1.96
N THR A 6 19.61 10.76 -0.64
CA THR A 6 18.58 9.96 0.06
C THR A 6 17.30 10.72 0.40
N GLN A 7 17.21 12.03 0.11
CA GLN A 7 16.12 12.88 0.61
C GLN A 7 14.83 12.87 -0.23
N GLY A 8 14.82 12.21 -1.40
CA GLY A 8 13.66 12.14 -2.31
C GLY A 8 12.65 11.03 -2.00
N HIS A 9 13.09 9.93 -1.37
CA HIS A 9 12.26 8.72 -1.18
C HIS A 9 11.26 8.86 -0.02
N PHE A 10 11.72 9.40 1.12
CA PHE A 10 10.90 9.54 2.34
C PHE A 10 9.71 10.50 2.19
N LYS A 11 9.74 11.44 1.24
CA LYS A 11 8.61 12.36 0.98
C LYS A 11 7.41 11.62 0.39
N LYS A 12 7.63 10.62 -0.46
CA LYS A 12 6.56 9.92 -1.19
C LYS A 12 5.75 9.01 -0.26
N HIS A 13 6.41 8.27 0.62
CA HIS A 13 5.74 7.38 1.57
C HIS A 13 4.92 8.11 2.62
N ARG A 14 5.48 9.21 3.16
CA ARG A 14 4.74 10.07 4.11
C ARG A 14 3.52 10.69 3.44
N PHE A 15 3.66 11.15 2.20
CA PHE A 15 2.53 11.65 1.42
C PHE A 15 1.50 10.54 1.15
N PHE A 16 1.95 9.33 0.84
CA PHE A 16 1.05 8.19 0.65
C PHE A 16 0.21 7.89 1.89
N LEU A 17 0.86 7.77 3.06
CA LEU A 17 0.13 7.54 4.31
C LEU A 17 -0.79 8.70 4.65
N TRP A 18 -0.35 9.95 4.45
CA TRP A 18 -1.20 11.12 4.68
C TRP A 18 -2.45 11.09 3.80
N MET A 19 -2.30 10.84 2.50
CA MET A 19 -3.43 10.71 1.58
C MET A 19 -4.34 9.54 1.94
N LEU A 20 -3.78 8.40 2.35
CA LEU A 20 -4.53 7.23 2.79
C LEU A 20 -5.38 7.55 4.03
N ILE A 21 -4.80 8.19 5.04
CA ILE A 21 -5.49 8.57 6.29
C ILE A 21 -6.63 9.57 6.02
N HIS A 22 -6.43 10.49 5.08
CA HIS A 22 -7.39 11.54 4.75
C HIS A 22 -8.38 11.14 3.64
N ASP A 23 -8.43 9.87 3.24
CA ASP A 23 -9.27 9.38 2.13
C ASP A 23 -9.11 10.20 0.84
N GLY A 24 -7.88 10.65 0.56
CA GLY A 24 -7.58 11.55 -0.55
C GLY A 24 -7.40 10.87 -1.90
N TYR A 25 -7.42 9.53 -1.94
CA TYR A 25 -7.16 8.77 -3.15
C TYR A 25 -8.40 8.53 -3.99
N LYS A 26 -8.22 8.57 -5.32
CA LYS A 26 -9.29 8.37 -6.31
C LYS A 26 -9.52 6.89 -6.56
N VAL A 27 -10.45 6.29 -5.81
CA VAL A 27 -10.83 4.87 -5.89
C VAL A 27 -12.35 4.72 -5.96
N GLY A 28 -12.81 3.56 -6.40
CA GLY A 28 -14.24 3.21 -6.28
C GLY A 28 -15.17 4.19 -6.97
N ALA A 29 -16.21 4.60 -6.24
CA ALA A 29 -17.29 5.47 -6.70
C ALA A 29 -16.83 6.84 -7.20
N TYR A 30 -15.62 7.29 -6.84
CA TYR A 30 -15.04 8.52 -7.40
C TYR A 30 -15.09 8.54 -8.94
N TRP A 31 -14.86 7.38 -9.56
CA TRP A 31 -14.79 7.26 -11.02
C TRP A 31 -16.16 7.19 -11.70
N ASP A 32 -17.23 6.89 -10.98
CA ASP A 32 -18.58 6.73 -11.55
C ASP A 32 -19.12 8.04 -12.12
N GLY A 33 -18.74 9.18 -11.53
CA GLY A 33 -19.13 10.51 -12.01
C GLY A 33 -18.30 11.03 -13.19
N ILE A 34 -17.31 10.27 -13.68
CA ILE A 34 -16.41 10.71 -14.74
C ILE A 34 -16.75 9.96 -16.04
N PRO A 35 -17.20 10.67 -17.10
CA PRO A 35 -17.52 10.06 -18.38
C PRO A 35 -16.36 9.20 -18.92
N ASN A 36 -16.67 8.01 -19.43
CA ASN A 36 -15.73 7.04 -20.01
C ASN A 36 -14.64 6.52 -19.04
N HIS A 37 -14.80 6.73 -17.73
CA HIS A 37 -13.81 6.32 -16.72
C HIS A 37 -14.38 5.48 -15.58
N SER A 38 -15.67 5.19 -15.54
CA SER A 38 -16.32 4.41 -14.48
C SER A 38 -15.73 3.00 -14.28
N GLN A 39 -15.18 2.39 -15.33
CA GLN A 39 -14.45 1.12 -15.27
C GLN A 39 -13.24 1.17 -14.33
N ARG A 40 -12.65 2.35 -14.08
CA ARG A 40 -11.53 2.52 -13.14
C ARG A 40 -11.95 2.42 -11.66
N GLY A 41 -13.25 2.47 -11.40
CA GLY A 41 -13.81 2.34 -10.06
C GLY A 41 -13.96 0.89 -9.59
N LYS A 42 -13.95 -0.09 -10.50
CA LYS A 42 -14.18 -1.51 -10.18
C LYS A 42 -12.91 -2.32 -10.34
N CYS A 43 -12.71 -3.26 -9.41
CA CYS A 43 -11.65 -4.25 -9.56
C CYS A 43 -12.03 -5.22 -10.68
N THR A 44 -11.13 -5.41 -11.65
CA THR A 44 -11.36 -6.33 -12.77
C THR A 44 -11.36 -7.81 -12.35
N GLN A 45 -10.69 -8.14 -11.25
CA GLN A 45 -10.65 -9.50 -10.70
C GLN A 45 -11.85 -9.79 -9.79
N CYS A 46 -12.13 -8.89 -8.84
CA CYS A 46 -13.14 -9.14 -7.80
C CYS A 46 -14.54 -8.63 -8.17
N GLY A 47 -14.67 -7.77 -9.19
CA GLY A 47 -15.94 -7.20 -9.64
C GLY A 47 -16.57 -6.15 -8.71
N VAL A 48 -15.97 -5.90 -7.54
CA VAL A 48 -16.44 -4.92 -6.54
C VAL A 48 -15.86 -3.53 -6.81
N HIS A 49 -16.53 -2.48 -6.32
CA HIS A 49 -15.94 -1.15 -6.25
C HIS A 49 -14.71 -1.16 -5.35
N GLU A 50 -13.59 -0.65 -5.85
CA GLU A 50 -12.35 -0.63 -5.09
C GLU A 50 -12.42 0.36 -3.93
N SER A 51 -11.95 -0.07 -2.75
CA SER A 51 -11.60 0.77 -1.62
C SER A 51 -10.11 0.62 -1.29
N MET A 52 -9.54 1.49 -0.46
CA MET A 52 -8.15 1.32 0.00
C MET A 52 -7.97 0.03 0.80
N GLU A 53 -8.97 -0.38 1.59
CA GLU A 53 -8.96 -1.66 2.30
C GLU A 53 -8.94 -2.84 1.32
N HIS A 54 -9.80 -2.79 0.29
CA HIS A 54 -9.81 -3.80 -0.75
C HIS A 54 -8.45 -3.90 -1.43
N ILE A 55 -7.92 -2.77 -1.94
CA ILE A 55 -6.66 -2.72 -2.68
C ILE A 55 -5.49 -3.22 -1.85
N LEU A 56 -5.40 -2.80 -0.58
CA LEU A 56 -4.21 -3.03 0.24
C LEU A 56 -4.22 -4.35 1.00
N THR A 57 -5.39 -4.96 1.26
CA THR A 57 -5.47 -6.08 2.21
C THR A 57 -6.41 -7.23 1.84
N VAL A 58 -7.28 -7.07 0.82
CA VAL A 58 -8.31 -8.08 0.48
C VAL A 58 -8.21 -8.58 -0.96
N CYS A 59 -7.74 -7.73 -1.87
CA CYS A 59 -7.82 -7.98 -3.31
C CYS A 59 -7.03 -9.24 -3.71
N THR A 60 -7.65 -10.10 -4.50
CA THR A 60 -7.05 -11.34 -5.03
C THR A 60 -6.39 -11.16 -6.39
N ILE A 61 -6.29 -9.92 -6.88
CA ILE A 61 -5.55 -9.64 -8.11
C ILE A 61 -4.06 -9.89 -7.87
N PRO A 62 -3.33 -10.49 -8.82
CA PRO A 62 -1.90 -10.75 -8.67
C PRO A 62 -1.11 -9.50 -8.29
N GLY A 63 -0.13 -9.63 -7.42
CA GLY A 63 0.75 -8.58 -6.91
C GLY A 63 0.43 -8.10 -5.49
N GLN A 64 -0.82 -8.21 -5.02
CA GLN A 64 -1.16 -7.85 -3.63
C GLN A 64 -0.63 -8.90 -2.65
N GLU A 65 -1.01 -10.17 -2.86
CA GLU A 65 -0.65 -11.27 -1.97
C GLU A 65 0.85 -11.52 -2.00
N GLU A 66 1.47 -11.49 -3.19
CA GLU A 66 2.90 -11.73 -3.39
C GLU A 66 3.76 -10.70 -2.64
N VAL A 67 3.33 -9.43 -2.61
CA VAL A 67 4.04 -8.40 -1.86
C VAL A 67 3.92 -8.64 -0.35
N TRP A 68 2.75 -9.06 0.15
CA TRP A 68 2.61 -9.42 1.56
C TRP A 68 3.30 -10.73 1.94
N ASP A 69 3.39 -11.70 1.03
CA ASP A 69 4.14 -12.93 1.23
C ASP A 69 5.63 -12.64 1.44
N ILE A 70 6.21 -11.83 0.55
CA ILE A 70 7.62 -11.43 0.65
C ILE A 70 7.86 -10.64 1.94
N ALA A 71 6.98 -9.69 2.27
CA ALA A 71 7.09 -8.92 3.51
C ALA A 71 6.96 -9.80 4.76
N SER A 72 6.02 -10.75 4.75
CA SER A 72 5.80 -11.70 5.84
C SER A 72 6.98 -12.65 6.01
N GLU A 73 7.60 -13.10 4.92
CA GLU A 73 8.82 -13.89 4.98
C GLU A 73 9.95 -13.14 5.69
N MET A 74 10.22 -11.90 5.28
CA MET A 74 11.24 -11.06 5.93
C MET A 74 10.92 -10.81 7.41
N TRP A 75 9.64 -10.58 7.73
CA TRP A 75 9.20 -10.38 9.10
C TRP A 75 9.35 -11.64 9.96
N ARG A 76 9.04 -12.80 9.40
CA ARG A 76 9.17 -14.11 10.05
C ARG A 76 10.63 -14.46 10.32
N LEU A 77 11.56 -14.12 9.42
CA LEU A 77 13.00 -14.29 9.66
C LEU A 77 13.48 -13.51 10.90
N LYS A 78 12.88 -12.36 11.21
CA LYS A 78 13.23 -11.55 12.38
C LYS A 78 12.48 -11.94 13.65
N THR A 79 11.21 -12.34 13.54
CA THR A 79 10.29 -12.43 14.70
C THR A 79 9.62 -13.78 14.91
N GLY A 80 9.70 -14.68 13.94
CA GLY A 80 8.97 -15.96 13.94
C GLY A 80 7.46 -15.81 13.73
N LYS A 81 6.96 -14.61 13.39
CA LYS A 81 5.54 -14.32 13.18
C LYS A 81 5.28 -13.91 11.73
N ASP A 82 4.05 -14.12 11.27
CA ASP A 82 3.61 -13.63 9.97
C ASP A 82 3.16 -12.16 10.04
N MET A 83 3.24 -11.47 8.90
CA MET A 83 2.77 -10.11 8.69
C MET A 83 1.60 -10.12 7.71
N ARG A 84 0.40 -9.86 8.23
CA ARG A 84 -0.83 -9.61 7.47
C ARG A 84 -1.54 -8.40 8.08
N PRO A 85 -1.17 -7.19 7.64
CA PRO A 85 -1.65 -5.98 8.30
C PRO A 85 -3.07 -5.64 7.86
N THR A 86 -3.85 -5.06 8.77
CA THR A 86 -5.09 -4.36 8.42
C THR A 86 -4.77 -2.97 7.85
N VAL A 87 -5.74 -2.35 7.18
CA VAL A 87 -5.58 -0.98 6.68
C VAL A 87 -5.27 0.01 7.82
N ALA A 88 -5.83 -0.21 9.01
CA ALA A 88 -5.56 0.61 10.19
C ALA A 88 -4.11 0.46 10.68
N GLN A 89 -3.55 -0.76 10.64
CA GLN A 89 -2.14 -0.98 10.97
C GLN A 89 -1.22 -0.32 9.94
N ILE A 90 -1.58 -0.35 8.65
CA ILE A 90 -0.83 0.36 7.59
C ILE A 90 -0.81 1.86 7.85
N MET A 91 -1.97 2.46 8.16
CA MET A 91 -2.08 3.89 8.53
C MET A 91 -1.23 4.23 9.75
N ALA A 92 -1.24 3.37 10.78
CA ALA A 92 -0.44 3.54 11.99
C ALA A 92 1.05 3.19 11.81
N GLY A 93 1.44 2.64 10.65
CA GLY A 93 2.74 2.03 10.43
C GLY A 93 3.91 2.95 10.79
N GLY A 94 3.88 4.21 10.35
CA GLY A 94 4.94 5.18 10.62
C GLY A 94 5.12 5.56 12.10
N ALA A 95 4.07 5.41 12.91
CA ALA A 95 4.05 5.76 14.33
C ALA A 95 4.13 4.55 15.26
N THR A 96 4.10 3.33 14.72
CA THR A 96 4.12 2.10 15.53
C THR A 96 5.50 1.91 16.15
N GLU A 97 5.54 1.80 17.47
CA GLU A 97 6.75 1.48 18.24
C GLU A 97 6.65 0.06 18.78
N LEU A 98 7.68 -0.75 18.49
CA LEU A 98 7.88 -2.07 19.05
C LEU A 98 9.04 -2.01 20.06
N GLY A 99 9.12 -2.99 20.96
CA GLY A 99 10.08 -2.93 22.08
C GLY A 99 11.56 -2.86 21.68
N ASP A 100 11.93 -3.41 20.52
CA ASP A 100 13.30 -3.34 19.97
C ASP A 100 13.38 -2.31 18.83
N PRO A 101 14.29 -1.30 18.88
CA PRO A 101 14.46 -0.31 17.82
C PRO A 101 14.71 -0.91 16.43
N GLY A 102 15.45 -2.02 16.34
CA GLY A 102 15.72 -2.70 15.07
C GLY A 102 14.46 -3.31 14.47
N THR A 103 13.68 -4.00 15.31
CA THR A 103 12.39 -4.62 14.96
C THR A 103 11.36 -3.56 14.59
N THR A 104 11.30 -2.44 15.33
CA THR A 104 10.47 -1.29 15.00
C THR A 104 10.81 -0.74 13.62
N ARG A 105 12.11 -0.50 13.35
CA ARG A 105 12.55 0.03 12.07
C ARG A 105 12.19 -0.93 10.92
N LEU A 106 12.41 -2.23 11.11
CA LEU A 106 12.03 -3.24 10.11
C LEU A 106 10.51 -3.22 9.86
N TYR A 107 9.69 -3.24 10.92
CA TYR A 107 8.24 -3.18 10.81
C TYR A 107 7.77 -1.97 10.00
N LYS A 108 8.28 -0.78 10.34
CA LYS A 108 7.96 0.48 9.64
C LYS A 108 8.30 0.39 8.16
N ILE A 109 9.47 -0.14 7.82
CA ILE A 109 9.89 -0.31 6.42
C ILE A 109 8.95 -1.28 5.71
N LEU A 110 8.79 -2.50 6.23
CA LEU A 110 7.99 -3.53 5.57
C LEU A 110 6.54 -3.08 5.36
N ILE A 111 5.89 -2.57 6.40
CA ILE A 111 4.46 -2.21 6.30
C ILE A 111 4.22 -1.04 5.33
N THR A 112 5.11 -0.03 5.33
CA THR A 112 4.91 1.18 4.51
C THR A 112 5.35 1.00 3.06
N GLU A 113 6.50 0.33 2.83
CA GLU A 113 7.00 0.05 1.49
C GLU A 113 6.09 -0.94 0.75
N SER A 114 5.63 -2.00 1.42
CA SER A 114 4.72 -2.99 0.82
C SER A 114 3.37 -2.37 0.45
N ALA A 115 2.75 -1.62 1.37
CA ALA A 115 1.47 -0.97 1.07
C ALA A 115 1.58 0.04 -0.08
N HIS A 116 2.66 0.85 -0.11
CA HIS A 116 2.87 1.79 -1.20
C HIS A 116 3.16 1.07 -2.53
N LEU A 117 3.93 -0.02 -2.52
CA LEU A 117 4.17 -0.83 -3.72
C LEU A 117 2.87 -1.40 -4.29
N ILE A 118 2.01 -1.98 -3.45
CA ILE A 118 0.69 -2.49 -3.85
C ILE A 118 -0.15 -1.38 -4.49
N TRP A 119 -0.18 -0.21 -3.87
CA TRP A 119 -0.86 0.96 -4.42
C TRP A 119 -0.32 1.37 -5.81
N ARG A 120 1.02 1.36 -5.99
CA ARG A 120 1.61 1.67 -7.30
C ARG A 120 1.25 0.62 -8.35
N LEU A 121 1.34 -0.66 -8.02
CA LEU A 121 0.96 -1.75 -8.93
C LEU A 121 -0.51 -1.61 -9.38
N ARG A 122 -1.41 -1.26 -8.45
CA ARG A 122 -2.79 -0.94 -8.80
C ARG A 122 -2.87 0.24 -9.77
N ASN A 123 -2.13 1.33 -9.54
CA ASN A 123 -2.18 2.50 -10.41
C ASN A 123 -1.57 2.23 -11.80
N GLU A 124 -0.53 1.42 -11.90
CA GLU A 124 0.00 0.98 -13.19
C GLU A 124 -1.09 0.27 -14.00
N ARG A 125 -1.86 -0.61 -13.38
CA ARG A 125 -2.98 -1.33 -14.03
C ARG A 125 -4.18 -0.46 -14.37
N VAL A 126 -4.62 0.41 -13.46
CA VAL A 126 -5.91 1.10 -13.59
C VAL A 126 -5.78 2.47 -14.25
N ILE A 127 -4.65 3.15 -14.05
CA ILE A 127 -4.46 4.55 -14.45
C ILE A 127 -3.55 4.68 -15.66
N GLN A 128 -2.46 3.91 -15.72
CA GLN A 128 -1.48 4.02 -16.81
C GLN A 128 -1.84 3.19 -18.05
N THR A 129 -2.62 2.11 -17.89
CA THR A 129 -3.14 1.37 -19.04
C THR A 129 -4.16 2.24 -19.80
N PRO A 130 -3.97 2.46 -21.12
CA PRO A 130 -4.96 3.14 -21.93
C PRO A 130 -6.29 2.39 -21.85
N VAL A 131 -7.38 3.14 -21.67
CA VAL A 131 -8.75 2.61 -21.77
C VAL A 131 -9.19 2.72 -23.22
#